data_AF-A0A6A3NVS1-F1
#
_entry.id   AF-A0A6A3NVS1-F1
#
_cell.length_a   1.000
_cell.length_b   1.000
_cell.length_c   1.000
_cell.angle_alpha   90.00
_cell.angle_beta   90.00
_cell.angle_gamma   90.00
#
_symmetry.space_group_name_H-M   'P 1'
#
loop_
_entity.id
_entity.type
_entity.pdbx_description
1 polymer ?
#
loop_
_entity_poly.entity_id
_entity_poly.type
_entity_poly.pdbx_seq_one_letter_code
_entity_poly.pdbx_strand_id
1 'polypeptide(L)'
;MARRGRIAGVENYSADDLNALLEYTGEVLPTGASEWENVRRLYKGYAADNGRADRELVSLKKKFQGLLNCKKPTGDARCPASQLDAEKEARRLERDERTALNNQVERLQCRNDETLQRFEAQKERLVRQHEEVIARMKAKNSELKTKIETLQEKLADERDKSRGLENANAKLEIQLAGSRGFSKH
;
A
#
# COMPACT_ATOMS: atom_id res chain seq x y z
N MET A 1 66.23 -9.10 -18.32
CA MET A 1 65.31 -9.88 -17.47
C MET A 1 64.33 -10.63 -18.36
N ALA A 2 64.36 -11.96 -18.32
CA ALA A 2 63.53 -12.81 -19.18
C ALA A 2 62.04 -12.62 -18.86
N ARG A 3 61.25 -12.21 -19.85
CA ARG A 3 59.78 -12.24 -19.77
C ARG A 3 59.37 -13.70 -19.60
N ARG A 4 58.84 -14.03 -18.42
CA ARG A 4 58.30 -15.35 -18.08
C ARG A 4 57.42 -15.83 -19.24
N GLY A 5 57.87 -16.85 -19.96
CA GLY A 5 57.18 -17.40 -21.13
C GLY A 5 55.79 -17.90 -20.75
N ARG A 6 54.85 -17.81 -21.70
CA ARG A 6 53.51 -18.38 -21.63
C ARG A 6 53.61 -19.85 -21.22
N ILE A 7 52.80 -20.29 -20.25
CA ILE A 7 52.70 -21.72 -19.89
C ILE A 7 52.27 -22.47 -21.17
N ALA A 8 53.12 -23.37 -21.65
CA ALA A 8 52.83 -24.19 -22.82
C ALA A 8 51.64 -25.11 -22.48
N GLY A 9 50.58 -25.08 -23.30
CA GLY A 9 49.41 -25.96 -23.16
C GLY A 9 48.10 -25.29 -22.74
N VAL A 10 48.09 -24.00 -22.39
CA VAL A 10 46.81 -23.29 -22.14
C VAL A 10 46.25 -22.79 -23.46
N GLU A 11 45.22 -23.47 -23.94
CA GLU A 11 44.45 -23.05 -25.10
C GLU A 11 43.79 -21.67 -24.81
N ASN A 12 43.95 -20.72 -25.74
CA ASN A 12 43.32 -19.40 -25.65
C ASN A 12 41.86 -19.46 -26.13
N TYR A 13 41.02 -18.57 -25.60
CA TYR A 13 39.67 -18.36 -26.14
C TYR A 13 39.75 -17.82 -27.58
N SER A 14 39.12 -18.51 -28.53
CA SER A 14 38.92 -18.06 -29.90
C SER A 14 37.80 -17.00 -29.96
N ALA A 15 37.60 -16.35 -31.11
CA ALA A 15 36.46 -15.43 -31.28
C ALA A 15 35.12 -16.15 -31.10
N ASP A 16 35.01 -17.38 -31.61
CA ASP A 16 33.81 -18.22 -31.49
C ASP A 16 33.54 -18.62 -30.04
N ASP A 17 34.58 -18.92 -29.27
CA ASP A 17 34.45 -19.22 -27.83
C ASP A 17 33.91 -18.01 -27.06
N LEU A 18 34.32 -16.80 -27.45
CA LEU A 18 33.83 -15.58 -26.82
C LEU A 18 32.39 -15.30 -27.20
N ASN A 19 32.01 -15.56 -28.45
CA ASN A 19 30.62 -15.42 -28.89
C ASN A 19 29.71 -16.41 -28.15
N ALA A 20 30.10 -17.70 -28.08
CA ALA A 20 29.36 -18.72 -27.35
C ALA A 20 29.26 -18.38 -25.85
N LEU A 21 30.36 -17.90 -25.24
CA LEU A 21 30.34 -17.46 -23.85
C LEU A 21 29.37 -16.28 -23.64
N LEU A 22 29.40 -15.29 -24.53
CA LEU A 22 28.51 -14.12 -24.45
C LEU A 22 27.04 -14.51 -24.66
N GLU A 23 26.75 -15.39 -25.64
CA GLU A 23 25.43 -15.94 -25.92
C GLU A 23 24.87 -16.64 -24.69
N TYR A 24 25.59 -17.61 -24.11
CA TYR A 24 25.10 -18.33 -22.93
C TYR A 24 24.97 -17.43 -21.70
N THR A 25 25.85 -16.43 -21.52
CA THR A 25 25.66 -15.45 -20.44
C THR A 25 24.47 -14.53 -20.68
N GLY A 26 24.12 -14.24 -21.94
CA GLY A 26 22.94 -13.47 -22.32
C GLY A 26 21.64 -14.27 -22.14
N GLU A 27 21.67 -15.57 -22.40
CA GLU A 27 20.52 -16.47 -22.19
C GLU A 27 20.26 -16.74 -20.70
N VAL A 28 21.31 -17.00 -19.93
CA VAL A 28 21.20 -17.42 -18.52
C VAL A 28 21.15 -16.24 -17.55
N LEU A 29 21.71 -15.08 -17.92
CA LEU A 29 21.82 -13.88 -17.09
C LEU A 29 22.40 -14.17 -15.69
N PRO A 30 23.68 -14.60 -15.61
CA PRO A 30 24.19 -15.18 -14.38
C PRO A 30 24.46 -14.14 -13.28
N THR A 31 23.52 -14.03 -12.33
CA THR A 31 23.63 -13.16 -11.15
C THR A 31 24.28 -13.87 -9.95
N GLY A 32 24.11 -15.18 -9.83
CA GLY A 32 24.57 -16.00 -8.70
C GLY A 32 25.35 -17.25 -9.09
N ALA A 33 25.85 -17.98 -8.09
CA ALA A 33 26.71 -19.15 -8.32
C ALA A 33 26.01 -20.26 -9.14
N SER A 34 24.72 -20.47 -8.91
CA SER A 34 23.90 -21.48 -9.59
C SER A 34 23.75 -21.18 -11.08
N GLU A 35 23.49 -19.93 -11.43
CA GLU A 35 23.33 -19.49 -12.81
C GLU A 35 24.66 -19.55 -13.56
N TRP A 36 25.76 -19.25 -12.88
CA TRP A 36 27.09 -19.43 -13.45
C TRP A 36 27.42 -20.90 -13.75
N GLU A 37 26.96 -21.84 -12.91
CA GLU A 37 27.15 -23.27 -13.19
C GLU A 37 26.34 -23.71 -14.42
N ASN A 38 25.16 -23.12 -14.63
CA ASN A 38 24.39 -23.32 -15.86
C ASN A 38 25.14 -22.83 -17.11
N VAL A 39 25.76 -21.64 -17.06
CA VAL A 39 26.61 -21.13 -18.14
C VAL A 39 27.78 -22.08 -18.42
N ARG A 40 28.44 -22.58 -17.37
CA ARG A 40 29.52 -23.57 -17.53
C ARG A 40 29.03 -24.85 -18.19
N ARG A 41 27.85 -25.35 -17.81
CA ARG A 41 27.25 -26.55 -18.41
C ARG A 41 26.98 -26.36 -19.90
N LEU A 42 26.43 -25.22 -20.31
CA LEU A 42 26.20 -24.89 -21.72
C LEU A 42 27.51 -24.78 -22.48
N TYR A 43 28.49 -24.04 -21.94
CA TYR A 43 29.81 -23.90 -22.52
C TYR A 43 30.54 -25.24 -22.66
N LYS A 44 30.37 -26.14 -21.70
CA LYS A 44 30.94 -27.50 -21.75
C LYS A 44 30.36 -28.33 -22.90
N GLY A 45 29.07 -28.19 -23.18
CA GLY A 45 28.44 -28.80 -24.36
C GLY A 45 29.07 -28.26 -25.65
N TYR A 46 29.11 -26.93 -25.79
CA TYR A 46 29.79 -26.28 -26.92
C TYR A 46 31.25 -26.71 -27.07
N ALA A 47 32.01 -26.78 -25.98
CA ALA A 47 33.42 -27.16 -26.00
C ALA A 47 33.61 -28.60 -26.49
N ALA A 48 32.73 -29.53 -26.10
CA ALA A 48 32.75 -30.90 -26.59
C ALA A 48 32.46 -30.96 -28.11
N ASP A 49 31.44 -30.22 -28.57
CA ASP A 49 31.03 -30.21 -29.97
C ASP A 49 32.06 -29.54 -30.89
N ASN A 50 32.82 -28.57 -30.36
CA ASN A 50 33.80 -27.77 -31.12
C ASN A 50 35.26 -28.17 -30.82
N GLY A 51 35.49 -29.29 -30.13
CA GLY A 51 36.82 -29.80 -29.81
C GLY A 51 37.68 -28.84 -28.96
N ARG A 52 37.05 -28.02 -28.13
CA ARG A 52 37.71 -27.06 -27.22
C ARG A 52 37.94 -27.70 -25.85
N ALA A 53 38.92 -27.20 -25.11
CA ALA A 53 39.15 -27.66 -23.74
C ALA A 53 38.03 -27.20 -22.78
N ASP A 54 37.63 -28.10 -21.88
CA ASP A 54 36.70 -27.80 -20.78
C ASP A 54 37.29 -26.67 -19.90
N ARG A 55 36.42 -25.76 -19.46
CA ARG A 55 36.82 -24.56 -18.70
C ARG A 55 36.17 -24.56 -17.34
N GLU A 56 37.01 -24.30 -16.34
CA GLU A 56 36.57 -24.09 -14.97
C GLU A 56 35.69 -22.84 -14.85
N LEU A 57 34.72 -22.91 -13.95
CA LEU A 57 33.76 -21.83 -13.66
C LEU A 57 34.46 -20.48 -13.43
N VAL A 58 35.55 -20.51 -12.66
CA VAL A 58 36.34 -19.34 -12.30
C VAL A 58 37.01 -18.71 -13.54
N SER A 59 37.43 -19.54 -14.50
CA SER A 59 38.07 -19.10 -15.74
C SER A 59 37.07 -18.39 -16.67
N LEU A 60 35.86 -18.92 -16.78
CA LEU A 60 34.77 -18.31 -17.56
C LEU A 60 34.35 -16.96 -16.95
N LYS A 61 34.13 -16.91 -15.63
CA LYS A 61 33.83 -15.67 -14.90
C LYS A 61 34.89 -14.59 -15.12
N LYS A 62 36.17 -14.94 -14.94
CA LYS A 62 37.29 -14.00 -15.13
C LYS A 62 37.36 -13.52 -16.57
N LYS A 63 37.11 -14.40 -17.55
CA LYS A 63 37.15 -14.01 -18.96
C LYS A 63 36.01 -13.04 -19.29
N PHE A 64 34.79 -13.34 -18.87
CA PHE A 64 33.62 -12.48 -19.05
C PHE A 64 33.81 -11.11 -18.39
N GLN A 65 34.29 -11.05 -17.15
CA GLN A 65 34.63 -9.78 -16.47
C GLN A 65 35.71 -9.00 -17.23
N GLY A 66 36.70 -9.68 -17.80
CA GLY A 66 37.71 -9.05 -18.65
C GLY A 66 37.11 -8.44 -19.92
N LEU A 67 36.10 -9.08 -20.52
CA LEU A 67 35.37 -8.53 -21.68
C LEU A 67 34.58 -7.27 -21.31
N LEU A 68 33.91 -7.28 -20.15
CA LEU A 68 33.16 -6.10 -19.66
C LEU A 68 34.07 -4.92 -19.31
N ASN A 69 35.24 -5.20 -18.75
CA ASN A 69 36.19 -4.18 -18.29
C ASN A 69 37.17 -3.70 -19.36
N CYS A 70 37.13 -4.26 -20.58
CA CYS A 70 37.91 -3.74 -21.70
C CYS A 70 37.38 -2.35 -22.08
N LYS A 71 38.07 -1.29 -21.62
CA LYS A 71 37.85 0.08 -22.09
C LYS A 71 37.85 0.09 -23.62
N LYS A 72 36.80 0.70 -24.20
CA LYS A 72 36.70 0.97 -25.65
C LYS A 72 38.06 1.47 -26.14
N PRO A 73 38.64 0.90 -27.21
CA PRO A 73 39.83 1.49 -27.80
C PRO A 73 39.45 2.89 -28.28
N THR A 74 40.02 3.91 -27.64
CA THR A 74 39.94 5.30 -28.13
C THR A 74 40.77 5.36 -29.41
N GLY A 75 40.09 5.35 -30.55
CA GLY A 75 40.70 5.41 -31.88
C GLY A 75 39.98 4.48 -32.85
N ASP A 76 39.00 5.05 -33.55
CA ASP A 76 38.34 4.59 -34.79
C ASP A 76 38.45 3.09 -35.16
N ALA A 77 38.06 2.20 -34.25
CA ALA A 77 37.86 0.79 -34.52
C ALA A 77 36.35 0.54 -34.53
N ARG A 78 35.81 0.13 -35.69
CA ARG A 78 34.41 -0.30 -35.83
C ARG A 78 34.04 -1.22 -34.67
N CYS A 79 33.07 -0.80 -33.84
CA CYS A 79 32.49 -1.66 -32.83
C CYS A 79 31.90 -2.90 -33.56
N PRO A 80 32.35 -4.14 -33.28
CA PRO A 80 31.77 -5.33 -33.87
C PRO A 80 30.26 -5.38 -33.58
N ALA A 81 29.47 -5.78 -34.58
CA ALA A 81 28.00 -5.77 -34.53
C ALA A 81 27.44 -6.46 -33.26
N SER A 82 28.12 -7.52 -32.81
CA SER A 82 27.79 -8.24 -31.58
C SER A 82 27.79 -7.40 -30.31
N GLN A 83 28.65 -6.38 -30.20
CA GLN A 83 28.66 -5.47 -29.04
C GLN A 83 27.49 -4.49 -29.06
N LEU A 84 27.13 -3.98 -30.24
CA LEU A 84 25.98 -3.10 -30.41
C LEU A 84 24.67 -3.85 -30.14
N ASP A 85 24.58 -5.11 -30.54
CA ASP A 85 23.39 -5.93 -30.33
C ASP A 85 23.26 -6.37 -28.87
N ALA A 86 24.36 -6.73 -28.20
CA ALA A 86 24.37 -6.96 -26.76
C ALA A 86 23.95 -5.72 -25.95
N GLU A 87 24.40 -4.52 -26.35
CA GLU A 87 24.03 -3.26 -25.68
C GLU A 87 22.55 -2.88 -25.92
N LYS A 88 21.97 -3.26 -27.05
CA LYS A 88 20.53 -3.10 -27.30
C LYS A 88 19.70 -4.06 -26.46
N GLU A 89 20.14 -5.32 -26.36
CA GLU A 89 19.42 -6.34 -25.61
C GLU A 89 19.47 -6.08 -24.10
N ALA A 90 20.63 -5.66 -23.57
CA ALA A 90 20.75 -5.19 -22.20
C ALA A 90 19.78 -4.03 -21.90
N ARG A 91 19.65 -3.06 -22.82
CA ARG A 91 18.67 -1.96 -22.69
C ARG A 91 17.21 -2.41 -22.77
N ARG A 92 16.90 -3.45 -23.54
CA ARG A 92 15.54 -4.05 -23.58
C ARG A 92 15.23 -4.71 -22.25
N LEU A 93 16.14 -5.53 -21.72
CA LEU A 93 15.99 -6.20 -20.43
C LEU A 93 15.79 -5.20 -19.29
N GLU A 94 16.61 -4.14 -19.22
CA GLU A 94 16.44 -3.07 -18.24
C GLU A 94 15.07 -2.37 -18.36
N ARG A 95 14.55 -2.22 -19.58
CA ARG A 95 13.23 -1.64 -19.84
C ARG A 95 12.10 -2.56 -19.39
N ASP A 96 12.22 -3.85 -19.67
CA ASP A 96 11.21 -4.84 -19.31
C ASP A 96 11.17 -5.06 -17.80
N GLU A 97 12.34 -5.09 -17.14
CA GLU A 97 12.45 -5.11 -15.68
C GLU A 97 11.80 -3.87 -15.04
N ARG A 98 12.08 -2.68 -15.58
CA ARG A 98 11.43 -1.43 -15.14
C ARG A 98 9.90 -1.50 -15.29
N THR A 99 9.43 -2.02 -16.43
CA THR A 99 8.00 -2.20 -16.69
C THR A 99 7.38 -3.19 -15.70
N ALA A 100 8.06 -4.31 -15.43
CA ALA A 100 7.60 -5.32 -14.48
C ALA A 100 7.52 -4.76 -13.04
N LEU A 101 8.52 -3.98 -12.61
CA LEU A 101 8.51 -3.29 -11.33
C LEU A 101 7.39 -2.26 -11.23
N ASN A 102 7.18 -1.44 -12.26
CA ASN A 102 6.06 -0.49 -12.28
C ASN A 102 4.71 -1.21 -12.17
N ASN A 103 4.51 -2.29 -12.93
CA ASN A 103 3.28 -3.09 -12.86
C ASN A 103 3.10 -3.76 -11.48
N GLN A 104 4.19 -4.09 -10.79
CA GLN A 104 4.13 -4.62 -9.42
C GLN A 104 3.77 -3.53 -8.42
N VAL A 105 4.35 -2.33 -8.56
CA VAL A 105 4.04 -1.15 -7.74
C VAL A 105 2.57 -0.77 -7.89
N GLU A 106 2.05 -0.69 -9.11
CA GLU A 106 0.63 -0.39 -9.37
C GLU A 106 -0.29 -1.43 -8.72
N ARG A 107 0.05 -2.72 -8.81
CA ARG A 107 -0.72 -3.81 -8.14
C ARG A 107 -0.67 -3.74 -6.62
N LEU A 108 0.42 -3.25 -6.04
CA LEU A 108 0.54 -3.04 -4.59
C LEU A 108 -0.23 -1.80 -4.16
N GLN A 109 -0.14 -0.72 -4.94
CA GLN A 109 -0.90 0.52 -4.71
C GLN A 109 -2.40 0.26 -4.76
N CYS A 110 -2.90 -0.41 -5.80
CA CYS A 110 -4.31 -0.77 -5.92
C CYS A 110 -4.82 -1.58 -4.71
N ARG A 111 -4.04 -2.55 -4.23
CA ARG A 111 -4.39 -3.29 -3.00
C ARG A 111 -4.45 -2.40 -1.76
N ASN A 112 -3.49 -1.49 -1.61
CA ASN A 112 -3.48 -0.56 -0.48
C ASN A 112 -4.68 0.41 -0.54
N ASP A 113 -5.01 0.92 -1.71
CA ASP A 113 -6.16 1.82 -1.93
C ASP A 113 -7.48 1.10 -1.60
N GLU A 114 -7.64 -0.15 -2.02
CA GLU A 114 -8.79 -0.98 -1.64
C GLU A 114 -8.90 -1.16 -0.12
N THR A 115 -7.78 -1.40 0.56
CA THR A 115 -7.79 -1.52 2.03
C THR A 115 -8.16 -0.20 2.69
N LEU A 116 -7.63 0.93 2.22
CA LEU A 116 -7.95 2.25 2.74
C LEU A 116 -9.44 2.58 2.55
N GLN A 117 -9.98 2.32 1.35
CA GLN A 117 -11.40 2.51 1.05
C GLN A 117 -12.30 1.68 1.99
N ARG A 118 -11.91 0.45 2.33
CA ARG A 118 -12.66 -0.38 3.29
C ARG A 118 -12.67 0.23 4.69
N PHE A 119 -11.52 0.72 5.15
CA PHE A 119 -11.41 1.38 6.45
C PHE A 119 -12.22 2.68 6.48
N GLU A 120 -12.14 3.49 5.44
CA GLU A 120 -12.92 4.73 5.33
C GLU A 120 -14.42 4.45 5.29
N ALA A 121 -14.88 3.48 4.49
CA ALA A 121 -16.28 3.07 4.47
C ALA A 121 -16.76 2.55 5.84
N GLN A 122 -15.90 1.85 6.59
CA GLN A 122 -16.22 1.43 7.96
C GLN A 122 -16.30 2.63 8.92
N LYS A 123 -15.37 3.58 8.82
CA LYS A 123 -15.38 4.82 9.59
C LYS A 123 -16.66 5.62 9.32
N GLU A 124 -17.04 5.80 8.06
CA GLU A 124 -18.27 6.51 7.69
C GLU A 124 -19.53 5.81 8.21
N ARG A 125 -19.60 4.47 8.10
CA ARG A 125 -20.70 3.70 8.70
C ARG A 125 -20.82 3.97 10.20
N LEU A 126 -19.69 3.96 10.90
CA LEU A 126 -19.65 4.20 12.33
C LEU A 126 -20.11 5.64 12.66
N VAL A 127 -19.66 6.64 11.91
CA VAL A 127 -20.09 8.04 12.08
C VAL A 127 -21.60 8.17 11.90
N ARG A 128 -22.17 7.60 10.84
CA ARG A 128 -23.63 7.62 10.60
C ARG A 128 -24.41 6.99 11.76
N GLN A 129 -23.95 5.84 12.26
CA GLN A 129 -24.56 5.20 13.42
C GLN A 129 -24.52 6.09 14.67
N HIS A 130 -23.40 6.77 14.93
CA HIS A 130 -23.29 7.72 16.05
C HIS A 130 -24.24 8.91 15.87
N GLU A 131 -24.30 9.49 14.67
CA GLU A 131 -25.19 10.61 14.36
C GLU A 131 -26.67 10.24 14.54
N GLU A 132 -27.07 9.04 14.12
CA GLU A 132 -28.42 8.52 14.34
C GLU A 132 -28.75 8.40 15.82
N VAL A 133 -27.82 7.87 16.64
CA VAL A 133 -28.01 7.78 18.09
C VAL A 133 -28.17 9.17 18.70
N ILE A 134 -27.32 10.12 18.30
CA ILE A 134 -27.40 11.51 18.75
C ILE A 134 -28.74 12.13 18.36
N ALA A 135 -29.22 11.92 17.13
CA ALA A 135 -30.50 12.42 16.66
C ALA A 135 -31.68 11.85 17.46
N ARG A 136 -31.67 10.53 17.72
CA ARG A 136 -32.69 9.86 18.56
C ARG A 136 -32.71 10.41 19.97
N MET A 137 -31.53 10.59 20.58
CA MET A 137 -31.42 11.18 21.92
C MET A 137 -31.95 12.62 21.95
N LYS A 138 -31.59 13.45 20.96
CA LYS A 138 -32.08 14.82 20.83
C LYS A 138 -33.60 14.89 20.67
N ALA A 139 -34.19 14.03 19.83
CA ALA A 139 -35.63 13.97 19.64
C ALA A 139 -36.35 13.62 20.97
N LYS A 140 -35.88 12.58 21.66
CA LYS A 140 -36.46 12.18 22.95
C LYS A 140 -36.33 13.28 24.02
N ASN A 141 -35.22 13.99 24.04
CA ASN A 141 -35.04 15.14 24.93
C ASN A 141 -36.01 16.29 24.59
N SER A 142 -36.26 16.55 23.31
CA SER A 142 -37.25 17.56 22.90
C SER A 142 -38.68 17.17 23.30
N GLU A 143 -39.07 15.89 23.16
CA GLU A 143 -40.36 15.40 23.64
C GLU A 143 -40.50 15.54 25.16
N LEU A 144 -39.46 15.16 25.91
CA LEU A 144 -39.46 15.32 27.37
C LEU A 144 -39.59 16.79 27.76
N LYS A 145 -38.92 17.70 27.06
CA LYS A 145 -39.03 19.14 27.29
C LYS A 145 -40.48 19.62 27.10
N THR A 146 -41.12 19.27 25.99
CA THR A 146 -42.53 19.66 25.74
C THR A 146 -43.48 19.09 26.81
N LYS A 147 -43.27 17.85 27.26
CA LYS A 147 -44.07 17.24 28.34
C LYS A 147 -43.91 17.97 29.66
N ILE A 148 -42.68 18.39 30.00
CA ILE A 148 -42.42 19.19 31.19
C ILE A 148 -43.17 20.51 31.12
N GLU A 149 -43.09 21.21 29.99
CA GLU A 149 -43.79 22.49 29.78
C GLU A 149 -45.32 22.33 29.92
N THR A 150 -45.92 21.31 29.31
CA THR A 150 -47.36 21.04 29.45
C THR A 150 -47.76 20.68 30.89
N LEU A 151 -46.92 19.93 31.62
CA LEU A 151 -47.18 19.61 33.02
C LEU A 151 -47.08 20.85 33.92
N GLN A 152 -46.13 21.76 33.62
CA GLN A 152 -46.01 23.03 34.33
C GLN A 152 -47.23 23.92 34.12
N GLU A 153 -47.77 23.97 32.90
CA GLU A 153 -49.00 24.71 32.57
C GLU A 153 -50.21 24.16 33.32
N LYS A 154 -50.43 22.83 33.26
CA LYS A 154 -51.51 22.17 34.02
C LYS A 154 -51.39 22.41 35.53
N LEU A 155 -50.17 22.41 36.06
CA LEU A 155 -49.92 22.68 37.47
C LEU A 155 -50.24 24.14 37.82
N ALA A 156 -49.99 25.10 36.92
CA ALA A 156 -50.36 26.49 37.10
C ALA A 156 -51.88 26.67 37.14
N ASP A 157 -52.60 26.05 36.20
CA ASP A 157 -54.08 26.07 36.16
C ASP A 157 -54.70 25.50 37.44
N GLU A 158 -54.21 24.37 37.94
CA GLU A 158 -54.70 23.76 39.18
C GLU A 158 -54.40 24.63 40.41
N ARG A 159 -53.24 25.31 40.44
CA ARG A 159 -52.92 26.28 41.51
C ARG A 159 -53.87 27.47 41.49
N ASP A 160 -54.23 27.97 40.31
CA ASP A 160 -55.17 29.08 40.19
C ASP A 160 -56.61 28.68 40.56
N LYS A 161 -57.05 27.47 40.19
CA LYS A 161 -58.33 26.89 40.66
C LYS A 161 -58.36 26.75 42.18
N SER A 162 -57.29 26.20 42.77
CA SER A 162 -57.16 26.02 44.22
C SER A 162 -57.24 27.36 44.95
N ARG A 163 -56.52 28.38 44.46
CA ARG A 163 -56.58 29.75 45.00
C ARG A 163 -58.00 30.34 44.88
N GLY A 164 -58.70 30.09 43.77
CA GLY A 164 -60.08 30.50 43.57
C GLY A 164 -61.04 29.90 44.60
N LEU A 165 -60.90 28.61 44.89
CA LEU A 165 -61.69 27.90 45.90
C LEU A 165 -61.39 28.39 47.32
N GLU A 166 -60.12 28.58 47.67
CA GLU A 166 -59.72 29.15 48.97
C GLU A 166 -60.35 30.52 49.21
N ASN A 167 -60.29 31.40 48.21
CA ASN A 167 -60.91 32.73 48.28
C ASN A 167 -62.43 32.65 48.40
N ALA A 168 -63.09 31.72 47.70
CA ALA A 168 -64.53 31.51 47.82
C ALA A 168 -64.92 30.99 49.22
N ASN A 169 -64.12 30.06 49.76
CA ASN A 169 -64.32 29.54 51.11
C ASN A 169 -64.16 30.64 52.17
N ALA A 170 -63.12 31.47 52.06
CA ALA A 170 -62.91 32.62 52.94
C ALA A 170 -64.10 33.60 52.91
N LYS A 171 -64.69 33.86 51.74
CA LYS A 171 -65.91 34.68 51.62
C LYS A 171 -67.11 34.07 52.35
N LEU A 172 -67.32 32.76 52.21
CA LEU A 172 -68.41 32.04 52.88
C LEU A 172 -68.24 32.07 54.40
N GLU A 173 -67.03 31.89 54.91
CA GLU A 173 -66.74 31.98 56.35
C GLU A 173 -67.10 33.36 56.93
N ILE A 174 -66.75 34.44 56.24
CA ILE A 174 -67.11 35.81 56.64
C ILE A 174 -68.64 35.99 56.66
N GLN A 175 -69.35 35.49 55.64
CA GLN A 175 -70.81 35.59 55.55
C GLN A 175 -71.53 34.82 56.66
N LEU A 176 -71.03 33.62 57.00
CA LEU A 176 -71.54 32.81 58.10
C LEU A 176 -71.26 33.47 59.47
N ALA A 177 -70.08 34.08 59.66
CA ALA A 177 -69.74 34.81 60.87
C ALA A 177 -70.66 36.03 61.06
N GLY A 178 -70.95 36.78 59.99
CA GLY A 178 -71.91 37.89 60.02
C GLY A 178 -73.33 37.45 60.36
N SER A 179 -73.78 36.30 59.85
CA SER A 179 -75.14 35.78 60.10
C SER A 179 -75.37 35.31 61.54
N ARG A 180 -74.33 34.79 62.22
CA ARG A 180 -74.40 34.41 63.65
C ARG A 180 -74.47 35.61 64.61
N GLY A 181 -74.06 36.80 64.15
CA GLY A 181 -74.13 38.03 64.94
C GLY A 181 -75.51 38.70 65.01
N PHE A 182 -76.45 38.32 64.13
CA PHE A 182 -77.78 38.93 64.02
C PHE A 182 -78.92 38.18 64.74
N SER A 183 -78.64 37.03 65.36
CA SER A 183 -79.64 36.27 66.13
C SER A 183 -79.47 36.49 67.64
N LYS A 184 -79.82 37.68 68.13
CA LYS A 184 -80.16 37.94 69.54
C LYS A 184 -81.44 38.78 69.57
N HIS A 185 -82.57 38.10 69.63
CA HIS A 185 -83.79 38.62 70.25
C HIS A 185 -83.68 38.42 71.76
#